data_AF-A0AAV2YRA6-F1
#
_entry.id   AF-A0AAV2YRA6-F1
#
_cell.length_a   1.000
_cell.length_b   1.000
_cell.length_c   1.000
_cell.angle_alpha   90.00
_cell.angle_beta   90.00
_cell.angle_gamma   90.00
#
_symmetry.space_group_name_H-M   'P 1'
#
loop_
_entity.id
_entity.type
_entity.pdbx_description
1 polymer ?
#
loop_
_entity_poly.entity_id
_entity_poly.type
_entity_poly.pdbx_seq_one_letter_code
_entity_poly.pdbx_strand_id
1 'polypeptide(L)'
;MPHVTCIFDDFDVHNLSRSLEICNVGPSEELMNLEQQQTHVRTLLAQAHELNQRVQQSKHQQIRVARWIQALQHQPIANATWMKNVLEYVTLLIQMLIEGRVEDPFTHMPPQGTLPVLPRHKVSALVARFAKKVPARRKPSDSRSKAANECAQSIVHEPPQRITRHQQCQTTEQDDQWEWQRVWKGAFERLRREQSALQAQNDALRVEVKELRAVIVGHEKVAEKTQEEREHVNQQNRAEVETLKAIHALEIEELRKKHRQEVSWMIQALVRENDEAFQRRHRTNEVDELLLTLSTTNKTTSNRKTNSVTVQSKHDQEHMNDAFLRYVDQFYEDTRAYTRHRP
;
A
#
# COMPACT_ATOMS: atom_id res chain seq x y z
N MET A 1 -53.37 42.15 18.73
CA MET A 1 -52.27 42.38 19.68
C MET A 1 -51.63 41.04 20.02
N PRO A 2 -50.37 40.74 19.65
CA PRO A 2 -49.53 41.30 18.60
C PRO A 2 -49.26 40.28 17.46
N HIS A 3 -49.12 40.78 16.24
CA HIS A 3 -48.56 40.07 15.10
C HIS A 3 -47.04 40.08 15.22
N VAL A 4 -46.41 38.90 15.20
CA VAL A 4 -44.96 38.75 15.08
C VAL A 4 -44.66 38.49 13.60
N THR A 5 -44.32 39.56 12.89
CA THR A 5 -43.71 39.49 11.56
C THR A 5 -42.23 39.17 11.74
N CYS A 6 -41.82 37.95 11.44
CA CYS A 6 -40.42 37.59 11.31
C CYS A 6 -39.89 38.18 9.99
N ILE A 7 -39.06 39.22 10.13
CA ILE A 7 -38.22 39.76 9.06
C ILE A 7 -37.08 38.76 8.88
N PHE A 8 -37.08 38.04 7.76
CA PHE A 8 -35.88 37.34 7.29
C PHE A 8 -35.05 38.37 6.53
N ASP A 9 -34.09 38.97 7.22
CA ASP A 9 -33.04 39.75 6.58
C ASP A 9 -32.18 38.81 5.73
N ASP A 10 -31.87 39.29 4.53
CA ASP A 10 -31.02 38.68 3.52
C ASP A 10 -29.70 38.15 4.12
N PHE A 11 -29.61 36.83 4.22
CA PHE A 11 -28.37 36.15 4.58
C PHE A 11 -27.49 36.13 3.32
N ASP A 12 -26.55 37.07 3.27
CA ASP A 12 -25.64 37.31 2.16
C ASP A 12 -24.72 36.08 1.91
N VAL A 13 -25.14 35.22 0.98
CA VAL A 13 -24.47 33.95 0.62
C VAL A 13 -23.10 34.20 -0.06
N HIS A 14 -22.78 35.45 -0.40
CA HIS A 14 -21.52 35.79 -1.06
C HIS A 14 -20.31 35.97 -0.12
N ASN A 15 -20.48 35.91 1.21
CA ASN A 15 -19.36 36.09 2.15
C ASN A 15 -18.78 34.79 2.74
N LEU A 16 -19.34 33.62 2.42
CA LEU A 16 -18.79 32.32 2.83
C LEU A 16 -17.75 31.76 1.86
N SER A 17 -17.67 32.26 0.62
CA SER A 17 -16.67 31.81 -0.36
C SER A 17 -15.29 32.47 -0.19
N ARG A 18 -15.14 33.46 0.70
CA ARG A 18 -13.85 34.14 0.95
C ARG A 18 -13.12 33.71 2.22
N SER A 19 -13.71 32.84 3.05
CA SER A 19 -13.08 32.33 4.29
C SER A 19 -12.53 30.91 4.16
N LEU A 20 -12.55 30.30 2.97
CA LEU A 20 -11.93 28.99 2.68
C LEU A 20 -10.54 29.11 1.99
N GLU A 21 -9.98 30.32 1.88
CA GLU A 21 -8.61 30.56 1.42
C GLU A 21 -7.59 30.63 2.58
N ILE A 22 -7.88 30.00 3.72
CA ILE A 22 -6.96 29.93 4.85
C ILE A 22 -6.53 28.47 5.05
N CYS A 23 -5.22 28.26 4.85
CA CYS A 23 -4.42 27.05 5.08
C CYS A 23 -4.31 26.05 3.92
N ASN A 24 -3.90 26.51 2.74
CA ASN A 24 -3.10 25.70 1.82
C ASN A 24 -1.64 25.63 2.33
N VAL A 25 -1.47 25.19 3.58
CA VAL A 25 -0.15 24.81 4.12
C VAL A 25 0.08 23.43 3.53
N GLY A 26 0.99 23.33 2.55
CA GLY A 26 1.39 22.04 2.00
C GLY A 26 1.71 21.06 3.14
N PRO A 27 1.49 19.75 2.96
CA PRO A 27 1.71 18.77 4.02
C PRO A 27 3.08 19.02 4.63
N SER A 28 3.09 19.41 5.91
CA SER A 28 4.32 19.69 6.67
C SER A 28 5.31 18.55 6.41
N GLU A 29 6.59 18.86 6.20
CA GLU A 29 7.65 17.89 5.93
C GLU A 29 7.62 16.69 6.91
N GLU A 30 7.12 16.92 8.12
CA GLU A 30 6.85 15.91 9.15
C GLU A 30 5.78 14.87 8.76
N LEU A 31 4.70 15.27 8.07
CA LEU A 31 3.65 14.35 7.60
C LEU A 31 4.17 13.44 6.49
N MET A 32 4.95 13.98 5.55
CA MET A 32 5.60 13.16 4.51
C MET A 32 6.60 12.19 5.13
N ASN A 33 7.37 12.62 6.14
CA ASN A 33 8.27 11.73 6.87
C ASN A 33 7.51 10.62 7.61
N LEU A 34 6.37 10.94 8.24
CA LEU A 34 5.55 9.94 8.93
C LEU A 34 4.97 8.90 7.96
N GLU A 35 4.46 9.31 6.80
CA GLU A 35 3.91 8.39 5.79
C GLU A 35 5.01 7.51 5.18
N GLN A 36 6.19 8.09 4.92
CA GLN A 36 7.36 7.34 4.46
C GLN A 36 7.79 6.30 5.49
N GLN A 37 7.83 6.67 6.78
CA GLN A 37 8.17 5.74 7.86
C GLN A 37 7.11 4.65 8.04
N GLN A 38 5.81 4.97 7.91
CA GLN A 38 4.73 3.96 7.90
C GLN A 38 4.92 2.95 6.76
N THR A 39 5.22 3.44 5.57
CA THR A 39 5.47 2.60 4.40
C THR A 39 6.69 1.71 4.63
N HIS A 40 7.76 2.26 5.22
CA HIS A 40 8.95 1.49 5.58
C HIS A 40 8.65 0.38 6.59
N VAL A 41 7.88 0.66 7.65
CA VAL A 41 7.45 -0.35 8.64
C VAL A 41 6.64 -1.46 7.96
N ARG A 42 5.70 -1.13 7.07
CA ARG A 42 4.90 -2.13 6.34
C ARG A 42 5.78 -3.04 5.49
N THR A 43 6.76 -2.48 4.78
CA THR A 43 7.71 -3.25 3.97
C THR A 43 8.53 -4.20 4.83
N LEU A 44 9.05 -3.73 5.97
CA LEU A 44 9.81 -4.57 6.90
C LEU A 44 8.95 -5.68 7.53
N LEU A 45 7.69 -5.40 7.88
CA LEU A 45 6.76 -6.41 8.39
C LEU A 45 6.46 -7.49 7.34
N ALA A 46 6.27 -7.10 6.08
CA ALA A 46 6.10 -8.05 4.97
C ALA A 46 7.35 -8.94 4.80
N GLN A 47 8.54 -8.34 4.88
CA GLN A 47 9.80 -9.09 4.85
C GLN A 47 9.95 -10.06 6.03
N ALA A 48 9.59 -9.64 7.24
CA ALA A 48 9.61 -10.51 8.42
C ALA A 48 8.65 -11.70 8.26
N HIS A 49 7.47 -11.47 7.69
CA HIS A 49 6.50 -12.51 7.40
C HIS A 49 7.03 -13.53 6.37
N GLU A 50 7.65 -13.04 5.29
CA GLU A 50 8.28 -13.90 4.27
C GLU A 50 9.43 -14.73 4.86
N LEU A 51 10.31 -14.13 5.65
CA LEU A 51 11.41 -14.84 6.32
C LEU A 51 10.88 -15.90 7.29
N ASN A 52 9.81 -15.62 8.03
CA ASN A 52 9.18 -16.58 8.93
C ASN A 52 8.64 -17.82 8.19
N GLN A 53 8.22 -17.68 6.93
CA GLN A 53 7.78 -18.80 6.10
C GLN A 53 8.96 -19.60 5.53
N ARG A 54 10.08 -18.94 5.22
CA ARG A 54 11.26 -19.57 4.62
C ARG A 54 12.13 -20.33 5.61
N VAL A 55 12.29 -19.81 6.83
CA VAL A 55 13.18 -20.41 7.84
C VAL A 55 12.47 -21.62 8.47
N GLN A 56 13.12 -22.79 8.42
CA GLN A 56 12.64 -23.99 9.10
C GLN A 56 12.76 -23.81 10.62
N GLN A 57 11.70 -23.32 11.24
CA GLN A 57 11.54 -23.18 12.69
C GLN A 57 10.51 -24.18 13.22
N SER A 58 10.46 -24.36 14.54
CA SER A 58 9.38 -25.12 15.16
C SER A 58 8.03 -24.45 14.90
N LYS A 59 6.94 -25.24 14.72
CA LYS A 59 5.59 -24.70 14.50
C LYS A 59 5.18 -23.67 15.57
N HIS A 60 5.56 -23.88 16.83
CA HIS A 60 5.28 -22.95 17.92
C HIS A 60 6.04 -21.62 17.79
N GLN A 61 7.28 -21.63 17.28
CA GLN A 61 8.00 -20.39 16.99
C GLN A 61 7.34 -19.62 15.84
N GLN A 62 6.96 -20.31 14.75
CA GLN A 62 6.27 -19.68 13.63
C GLN A 62 4.98 -18.98 14.07
N ILE A 63 4.18 -19.63 14.92
CA ILE A 63 2.96 -19.05 15.49
C ILE A 63 3.28 -17.83 16.34
N ARG A 64 4.29 -17.90 17.23
CA ARG A 64 4.70 -16.75 18.06
C ARG A 64 5.16 -15.57 17.22
N VAL A 65 6.00 -15.81 16.21
CA VAL A 65 6.48 -14.78 15.29
C VAL A 65 5.30 -14.15 14.53
N ALA A 66 4.38 -14.96 14.01
CA ALA A 66 3.18 -14.45 13.34
C ALA A 66 2.33 -13.57 14.26
N ARG A 67 2.18 -13.95 15.54
CA ARG A 67 1.46 -13.14 16.54
C ARG A 67 2.18 -11.83 16.86
N TRP A 68 3.52 -11.84 16.93
CA TRP A 68 4.30 -10.62 17.08
C TRP A 68 4.16 -9.68 15.88
N ILE A 69 4.19 -10.22 14.65
CA ILE A 69 3.97 -9.43 13.43
C ILE A 69 2.59 -8.77 13.45
N GLN A 70 1.54 -9.52 13.82
CA GLN A 70 0.19 -8.96 13.99
C GLN A 70 0.16 -7.87 15.07
N ALA A 71 0.77 -8.12 16.24
CA ALA A 71 0.81 -7.16 17.33
C ALA A 71 1.53 -5.85 16.94
N LEU A 72 2.61 -5.94 16.16
CA LEU A 72 3.38 -4.81 15.64
C LEU A 72 2.58 -4.02 14.58
N GLN A 73 1.82 -4.72 13.73
CA GLN A 73 0.96 -4.10 12.72
C GLN A 73 -0.22 -3.34 13.34
N HIS A 74 -0.74 -3.81 14.48
CA HIS A 74 -1.88 -3.19 15.17
C HIS A 74 -1.50 -2.05 16.11
N GLN A 75 -0.21 -1.74 16.30
CA GLN A 75 0.17 -0.61 17.14
C GLN A 75 -0.29 0.71 16.48
N PRO A 76 -0.81 1.68 17.26
CA PRO A 76 -1.15 2.99 16.74
C PRO A 76 0.11 3.70 16.21
N ILE A 77 0.16 3.94 14.90
CA ILE A 77 1.35 4.48 14.22
C ILE A 77 1.34 6.03 14.17
N ALA A 78 0.37 6.68 14.82
CA ALA A 78 0.25 8.14 14.84
C ALA A 78 1.34 8.83 15.69
N ASN A 79 1.97 8.12 16.64
CA ASN A 79 3.01 8.69 17.51
C ASN A 79 4.39 8.25 17.04
N ALA A 80 5.28 9.22 16.76
CA ALA A 80 6.65 8.97 16.33
C ALA A 80 7.46 8.10 17.31
N THR A 81 7.22 8.22 18.62
CA THR A 81 7.88 7.40 19.65
C THR A 81 7.48 5.93 19.53
N TRP A 82 6.19 5.68 19.29
CA TRP A 82 5.67 4.32 19.10
C TRP A 82 6.18 3.72 17.80
N MET A 83 6.21 4.50 16.72
CA MET A 83 6.76 4.06 15.45
C MET A 83 8.24 3.69 15.56
N LYS A 84 9.03 4.47 16.29
CA LYS A 84 10.43 4.14 16.58
C LYS A 84 10.55 2.82 17.33
N ASN A 85 9.74 2.60 18.37
CA ASN A 85 9.74 1.32 19.08
C ASN A 85 9.36 0.16 18.15
N VAL A 86 8.31 0.31 17.34
CA VAL A 86 7.89 -0.71 16.35
C VAL A 86 9.03 -1.02 15.38
N LEU A 87 9.70 -0.01 14.84
CA LEU A 87 10.86 -0.18 13.98
C LEU A 87 11.96 -0.99 14.69
N GLU A 88 12.31 -0.65 15.93
CA GLU A 88 13.32 -1.38 16.70
C GLU A 88 12.94 -2.87 16.88
N TYR A 89 11.68 -3.17 17.19
CA TYR A 89 11.18 -4.55 17.29
C TYR A 89 11.23 -5.29 15.96
N VAL A 90 10.77 -4.66 14.87
CA VAL A 90 10.73 -5.28 13.55
C VAL A 90 12.14 -5.56 13.03
N THR A 91 13.05 -4.59 13.14
CA THR A 91 14.46 -4.77 12.75
C THR A 91 15.12 -5.89 13.54
N LEU A 92 14.87 -5.96 14.84
CA LEU A 92 15.37 -7.04 15.68
C LEU A 92 14.79 -8.40 15.28
N LEU A 93 13.48 -8.48 15.02
CA LEU A 93 12.81 -9.72 14.62
C LEU A 93 13.35 -10.25 13.28
N ILE A 94 13.46 -9.39 12.27
CA ILE A 94 14.05 -9.75 10.97
C ILE A 94 15.44 -10.33 11.18
N GLN A 95 16.23 -9.74 12.08
CA GLN A 95 17.57 -10.23 12.32
C GLN A 95 17.59 -11.63 12.94
N MET A 96 16.78 -11.85 13.96
CA MET A 96 16.66 -13.16 14.60
C MET A 96 16.22 -14.24 13.60
N LEU A 97 15.36 -13.88 12.64
CA LEU A 97 14.95 -14.76 11.55
C LEU A 97 16.12 -15.07 10.59
N ILE A 98 16.90 -14.06 10.19
CA ILE A 98 18.10 -14.26 9.35
C ILE A 98 19.13 -15.16 10.04
N GLU A 99 19.31 -15.01 11.36
CA GLU A 99 20.23 -15.85 12.15
C GLU A 99 19.65 -17.25 12.47
N GLY A 100 18.37 -17.48 12.20
CA GLY A 100 17.68 -18.72 12.53
C GLY A 100 17.53 -18.95 14.04
N ARG A 101 17.62 -17.90 14.87
CA ARG A 101 17.55 -17.98 16.34
C ARG A 101 16.59 -16.94 16.88
N VAL A 102 15.46 -17.40 17.41
CA VAL A 102 14.45 -16.55 18.07
C VAL A 102 14.74 -16.49 19.56
N GLU A 103 15.22 -15.34 20.03
CA GLU A 103 15.55 -15.06 21.44
C GLU A 103 14.50 -14.10 22.07
N ASP A 104 14.64 -13.83 23.37
CA ASP A 104 13.78 -12.88 24.10
C ASP A 104 13.86 -11.46 23.50
N PRO A 105 12.74 -10.79 23.18
CA PRO A 105 11.38 -11.00 23.72
C PRO A 105 10.45 -11.93 22.91
N PHE A 106 10.89 -12.45 21.77
CA PHE A 106 10.02 -13.22 20.85
C PHE A 106 9.84 -14.69 21.25
N THR A 107 10.53 -15.12 22.30
CA THR A 107 10.29 -16.40 22.98
C THR A 107 8.93 -16.44 23.66
N HIS A 108 8.37 -15.28 24.01
CA HIS A 108 7.07 -15.17 24.67
C HIS A 108 6.02 -14.60 23.72
N MET A 109 4.74 -14.70 24.09
CA MET A 109 3.66 -14.02 23.36
C MET A 109 3.81 -12.51 23.49
N PRO A 110 3.43 -11.72 22.47
CA PRO A 110 3.43 -10.27 22.58
C PRO A 110 2.55 -9.82 23.76
N PRO A 111 2.98 -8.80 24.53
CA PRO A 111 2.16 -8.26 25.60
C PRO A 111 0.86 -7.66 25.05
N GLN A 112 -0.22 -7.75 25.82
CA GLN A 112 -1.47 -7.07 25.48
C GLN A 112 -1.33 -5.58 25.80
N GLY A 113 -1.54 -4.72 24.79
CA GLY A 113 -1.48 -3.27 24.94
C GLY A 113 -0.28 -2.64 24.24
N THR A 114 0.25 -1.56 24.84
CA THR A 114 1.40 -0.83 24.31
C THR A 114 2.67 -1.66 24.45
N LEU A 115 3.48 -1.67 23.38
CA LEU A 115 4.76 -2.39 23.42
C LEU A 115 5.72 -1.73 24.43
N PRO A 116 6.35 -2.50 25.32
CA PRO A 116 7.36 -1.97 26.22
C PRO A 116 8.56 -1.46 25.40
N VAL A 117 9.26 -0.45 25.92
CA VAL A 117 10.46 0.06 25.25
C VAL A 117 11.55 -1.01 25.32
N LEU A 118 12.18 -1.33 24.19
CA LEU A 118 13.30 -2.25 24.13
C LEU A 118 14.47 -1.69 24.97
N PRO A 119 15.06 -2.49 25.88
CA PRO A 119 16.25 -2.06 26.59
C PRO A 119 17.37 -1.70 25.60
N ARG A 120 17.89 -0.47 25.67
CA ARG A 120 18.88 0.06 24.71
C ARG A 120 20.10 -0.85 24.53
N HIS A 121 20.54 -1.53 25.60
CA HIS A 121 21.67 -2.46 25.53
C HIS A 121 21.41 -3.65 24.60
N LYS A 122 20.17 -4.11 24.45
CA LYS A 122 19.81 -5.17 23.49
C LYS A 122 19.92 -4.67 22.06
N VAL A 123 19.40 -3.45 21.80
CA VAL A 123 19.51 -2.78 20.49
C VAL A 123 20.98 -2.57 20.10
N SER A 124 21.80 -2.03 21.01
CA SER A 124 23.23 -1.82 20.77
C SER A 124 24.01 -3.13 20.58
N ALA A 125 23.69 -4.18 21.33
CA ALA A 125 24.33 -5.48 21.18
C ALA A 125 24.09 -6.07 19.78
N LEU A 126 22.90 -5.90 19.22
CA LEU A 126 22.58 -6.33 17.87
C LEU A 126 23.44 -5.59 16.85
N VAL A 127 23.42 -4.25 16.89
CA VAL A 127 24.22 -3.39 16.01
C VAL A 127 25.70 -3.78 16.07
N ALA A 128 26.24 -4.06 17.26
CA ALA A 128 27.62 -4.51 17.42
C ALA A 128 27.88 -5.90 16.82
N ARG A 129 26.93 -6.85 16.92
CA ARG A 129 27.04 -8.18 16.29
C ARG A 129 27.07 -8.09 14.76
N PHE A 130 26.32 -7.15 14.19
CA PHE A 130 26.34 -6.88 12.75
C PHE A 130 27.64 -6.26 12.28
N ALA A 131 28.13 -5.24 12.98
CA ALA A 131 29.38 -4.58 12.63
C ALA A 131 30.57 -5.58 12.64
N LYS A 132 30.51 -6.62 13.48
CA LYS A 132 31.52 -7.68 13.55
C LYS A 132 31.44 -8.75 12.45
N LYS A 133 30.32 -8.87 11.72
CA LYS A 133 30.18 -9.85 10.62
C LYS A 133 30.79 -9.38 9.30
N VAL A 134 31.22 -8.12 9.20
CA VAL A 134 32.19 -7.74 8.17
C VAL A 134 33.48 -8.47 8.48
N PRO A 135 33.98 -9.38 7.62
CA PRO A 135 35.17 -10.16 7.90
C PRO A 135 36.29 -9.17 8.20
N ALA A 136 36.69 -9.08 9.46
CA ALA A 136 37.82 -8.30 9.87
C ALA A 136 38.98 -8.77 9.00
N ARG A 137 39.38 -7.90 8.06
CA ARG A 137 40.50 -8.08 7.15
C ARG A 137 41.62 -8.64 8.01
N ARG A 138 41.96 -9.92 7.75
CA ARG A 138 42.92 -10.69 8.55
C ARG A 138 44.14 -9.81 8.76
N LYS A 139 44.33 -9.34 9.99
CA LYS A 139 45.63 -8.78 10.37
C LYS A 139 46.64 -9.90 10.11
N PRO A 140 47.71 -9.66 9.35
CA PRO A 140 48.74 -10.65 9.15
C PRO A 140 49.24 -11.07 10.53
N SER A 141 49.07 -12.36 10.82
CA SER A 141 49.63 -12.99 11.99
C SER A 141 51.14 -12.82 11.94
N ASP A 142 51.69 -12.09 12.91
CA ASP A 142 53.10 -12.15 13.25
C ASP A 142 53.42 -13.60 13.66
N SER A 143 53.89 -14.38 12.68
CA SER A 143 54.56 -15.65 12.88
C SER A 143 55.92 -15.38 13.53
N ARG A 144 55.92 -15.11 14.83
CA ARG A 144 57.14 -15.05 15.63
C ARG A 144 56.95 -15.86 16.90
N SER A 145 57.33 -17.13 16.84
CA SER A 145 57.98 -17.89 17.92
C SER A 145 58.10 -19.37 17.54
N LYS A 146 59.34 -19.84 17.33
CA LYS A 146 59.92 -21.07 17.94
C LYS A 146 61.07 -21.60 17.09
N ALA A 147 62.28 -21.30 17.53
CA ALA A 147 63.42 -22.23 17.47
C ALA A 147 64.49 -21.71 18.46
N ALA A 148 64.37 -22.14 19.70
CA ALA A 148 65.42 -22.11 20.71
C ALA A 148 65.66 -23.57 21.14
N ASN A 149 66.94 -23.87 21.43
CA ASN A 149 67.53 -25.13 21.92
C ASN A 149 67.67 -26.21 20.84
N GLU A 150 68.86 -26.75 20.55
CA GLU A 150 69.77 -27.50 21.44
C GLU A 150 71.25 -27.35 20.99
N CYS A 151 72.23 -27.20 21.90
CA CYS A 151 73.08 -28.28 22.46
C CYS A 151 74.02 -28.90 21.39
N ALA A 152 75.34 -29.05 21.51
CA ALA A 152 76.30 -28.91 22.58
C ALA A 152 77.72 -28.99 21.96
N GLN A 153 78.69 -28.42 22.68
CA GLN A 153 80.07 -28.93 22.87
C GLN A 153 80.96 -29.19 21.63
N SER A 154 82.01 -28.38 21.51
CA SER A 154 83.36 -28.93 21.38
C SER A 154 84.38 -27.99 22.01
N ILE A 155 84.97 -28.46 23.10
CA ILE A 155 86.09 -27.87 23.82
C ILE A 155 87.36 -28.37 23.13
N VAL A 156 88.16 -27.46 22.57
CA VAL A 156 89.60 -27.71 22.34
C VAL A 156 90.37 -26.47 22.77
N HIS A 157 91.21 -26.68 23.78
CA HIS A 157 92.25 -25.78 24.27
C HIS A 157 93.31 -25.48 23.20
N GLU A 158 93.76 -24.23 23.08
CA GLU A 158 95.18 -23.87 22.80
C GLU A 158 95.45 -22.35 22.98
N PRO A 159 96.72 -21.87 23.06
CA PRO A 159 97.23 -21.05 24.16
C PRO A 159 97.26 -19.53 23.88
N PRO A 160 97.59 -18.69 24.89
CA PRO A 160 97.38 -17.25 24.82
C PRO A 160 98.54 -16.56 24.09
N GLN A 161 98.34 -16.22 22.82
CA GLN A 161 99.16 -15.20 22.17
C GLN A 161 98.50 -13.83 22.33
N ARG A 162 99.02 -13.05 23.29
CA ARG A 162 98.81 -11.61 23.40
C ARG A 162 99.41 -10.92 22.18
N ILE A 163 98.64 -10.77 21.12
CA ILE A 163 98.97 -9.91 19.98
C ILE A 163 97.72 -9.06 19.69
N THR A 164 97.80 -7.78 20.06
CA THR A 164 96.99 -6.64 19.55
C THR A 164 95.46 -6.83 19.39
N ARG A 165 94.74 -7.03 20.50
CA ARG A 165 93.26 -6.98 20.56
C ARG A 165 92.62 -5.64 20.14
N HIS A 166 93.38 -4.57 19.97
CA HIS A 166 92.84 -3.26 19.57
C HIS A 166 92.62 -3.10 18.05
N GLN A 167 93.18 -3.95 17.19
CA GLN A 167 92.92 -3.87 15.75
C GLN A 167 91.73 -4.73 15.28
N GLN A 168 91.42 -5.82 15.98
CA GLN A 168 90.36 -6.75 15.56
C GLN A 168 88.93 -6.28 15.94
N CYS A 169 88.78 -5.43 16.96
CA CYS A 169 87.48 -4.83 17.30
C CYS A 169 87.07 -3.70 16.34
N GLN A 170 88.01 -3.06 15.62
CA GLN A 170 87.71 -1.99 14.67
C GLN A 170 87.07 -2.49 13.36
N THR A 171 87.34 -3.72 12.94
CA THR A 171 86.74 -4.27 11.72
C THR A 171 85.33 -4.80 11.95
N THR A 172 85.02 -5.30 13.15
CA THR A 172 83.68 -5.86 13.47
C THR A 172 82.61 -4.76 13.52
N GLU A 173 82.92 -3.62 14.13
CA GLU A 173 81.98 -2.48 14.17
C GLU A 173 81.72 -1.88 12.77
N GLN A 174 82.72 -1.91 11.89
CA GLN A 174 82.57 -1.48 10.50
C GLN A 174 81.68 -2.45 9.71
N ASP A 175 81.87 -3.76 9.87
CA ASP A 175 81.02 -4.77 9.23
C ASP A 175 79.56 -4.66 9.70
N ASP A 176 79.34 -4.47 11.02
CA ASP A 176 78.00 -4.23 11.57
C ASP A 176 77.35 -2.99 10.95
N GLN A 177 78.10 -1.90 10.79
CA GLN A 177 77.59 -0.67 10.18
C GLN A 177 77.11 -0.88 8.73
N TRP A 178 77.82 -1.71 7.95
CA TRP A 178 77.42 -2.08 6.59
C TRP A 178 76.19 -2.99 6.57
N GLU A 179 76.07 -3.91 7.53
CA GLU A 179 74.89 -4.76 7.66
C GLU A 179 73.65 -3.94 8.01
N TRP A 180 73.76 -3.01 8.95
CA TRP A 180 72.66 -2.10 9.28
C TRP A 180 72.20 -1.31 8.05
N GLN A 181 73.11 -0.73 7.27
CA GLN A 181 72.75 -0.02 6.03
C GLN A 181 72.01 -0.93 5.05
N ARG A 182 72.43 -2.18 4.89
CA ARG A 182 71.77 -3.15 4.00
C ARG A 182 70.36 -3.47 4.48
N VAL A 183 70.20 -3.74 5.78
CA VAL A 183 68.89 -4.05 6.39
C VAL A 183 67.93 -2.88 6.26
N TRP A 184 68.38 -1.66 6.57
CA TRP A 184 67.59 -0.44 6.44
C TRP A 184 67.22 -0.16 4.99
N LYS A 185 68.17 -0.25 4.06
CA LYS A 185 67.89 -0.08 2.62
C LYS A 185 66.85 -1.09 2.14
N GLY A 186 66.98 -2.36 2.52
CA GLY A 186 66.01 -3.40 2.20
C GLY A 186 64.63 -3.16 2.83
N ALA A 187 64.56 -2.62 4.06
CA ALA A 187 63.31 -2.25 4.72
C ALA A 187 62.61 -1.08 4.01
N PHE A 188 63.35 -0.02 3.65
CA PHE A 188 62.80 1.11 2.89
C PHE A 188 62.34 0.70 1.48
N GLU A 189 63.09 -0.18 0.80
CA GLU A 189 62.67 -0.72 -0.49
C GLU A 189 61.39 -1.57 -0.38
N ARG A 190 61.25 -2.37 0.69
CA ARG A 190 59.99 -3.09 0.98
C ARG A 190 58.83 -2.12 1.18
N LEU A 191 59.01 -1.09 2.01
CA LEU A 191 57.97 -0.10 2.27
C LEU A 191 57.58 0.67 1.00
N ARG A 192 58.56 1.04 0.16
CA ARG A 192 58.30 1.69 -1.13
C ARG A 192 57.52 0.79 -2.09
N ARG A 193 57.86 -0.51 -2.15
CA ARG A 193 57.12 -1.49 -2.95
C ARG A 193 55.69 -1.66 -2.45
N GLU A 194 55.51 -1.74 -1.13
CA GLU A 194 54.17 -1.83 -0.53
C GLU A 194 53.34 -0.57 -0.79
N GLN A 195 53.92 0.61 -0.63
CA GLN A 195 53.26 1.88 -0.96
C GLN A 195 52.87 1.93 -2.44
N SER A 196 53.76 1.53 -3.35
CA SER A 196 53.46 1.46 -4.78
C SER A 196 52.35 0.46 -5.11
N ALA A 197 52.33 -0.70 -4.44
CA ALA A 197 51.29 -1.72 -4.63
C ALA A 197 49.92 -1.23 -4.13
N LEU A 198 49.88 -0.58 -2.96
CA LEU A 198 48.67 0.04 -2.42
C LEU A 198 48.17 1.19 -3.30
N GLN A 199 49.08 1.95 -3.91
CA GLN A 199 48.71 3.01 -4.84
C GLN A 199 48.09 2.44 -6.12
N ALA A 200 48.72 1.41 -6.72
CA ALA A 200 48.15 0.70 -7.86
C ALA A 200 46.77 0.09 -7.56
N GLN A 201 46.60 -0.48 -6.36
CA GLN A 201 45.30 -1.00 -5.91
C GLN A 201 44.24 0.11 -5.78
N ASN A 202 44.59 1.27 -5.22
CA ASN A 202 43.67 2.40 -5.13
C ASN A 202 43.26 2.91 -6.51
N ASP A 203 44.19 2.97 -7.46
CA ASP A 203 43.89 3.42 -8.82
C ASP A 203 43.00 2.41 -9.55
N ALA A 204 43.21 1.10 -9.37
CA ALA A 204 42.31 0.07 -9.87
C ALA A 204 40.89 0.19 -9.30
N LEU A 205 40.76 0.33 -7.96
CA LEU A 205 39.46 0.53 -7.31
C LEU A 205 38.77 1.82 -7.77
N ARG A 206 39.51 2.89 -8.06
CA ARG A 206 38.95 4.12 -8.62
C ARG A 206 38.36 3.92 -10.00
N VAL A 207 38.96 3.08 -10.84
CA VAL A 207 38.40 2.73 -12.15
C VAL A 207 37.12 1.91 -11.98
N GLU A 208 37.13 0.89 -11.14
CA GLU A 208 35.95 0.05 -10.86
C GLU A 208 34.78 0.88 -10.31
N VAL A 209 35.03 1.82 -9.39
CA VAL A 209 33.99 2.73 -8.88
C VAL A 209 33.42 3.62 -9.98
N LYS A 210 34.24 4.06 -10.95
CA LYS A 210 33.74 4.83 -12.10
C LYS A 210 32.86 3.97 -13.02
N GLU A 211 33.25 2.74 -13.28
CA GLU A 211 32.48 1.79 -14.09
C GLU A 211 31.14 1.44 -13.43
N LEU A 212 31.15 1.14 -12.13
CA LEU A 212 29.93 0.87 -11.36
C LEU A 212 28.98 2.08 -11.36
N ARG A 213 29.50 3.30 -11.25
CA ARG A 213 28.69 4.53 -11.39
C ARG A 213 28.07 4.65 -12.77
N ALA A 214 28.81 4.35 -13.84
CA ALA A 214 28.27 4.37 -15.19
C ALA A 214 27.15 3.32 -15.38
N VAL A 215 27.31 2.13 -14.81
CA VAL A 215 26.29 1.08 -14.80
C VAL A 215 25.03 1.51 -14.04
N ILE A 216 25.19 2.13 -12.86
CA ILE A 216 24.06 2.67 -12.08
C ILE A 216 23.27 3.70 -12.90
N VAL A 217 23.96 4.68 -13.49
CA VAL A 217 23.32 5.70 -14.35
C VAL A 217 22.61 5.05 -15.56
N GLY A 218 23.20 4.00 -16.13
CA GLY A 218 22.56 3.21 -17.20
C GLY A 218 21.26 2.55 -16.75
N HIS A 219 21.25 1.92 -15.57
CA HIS A 219 20.05 1.30 -15.00
C HIS A 219 18.98 2.33 -14.62
N GLU A 220 19.36 3.48 -14.07
CA GLU A 220 18.44 4.58 -13.78
C GLU A 220 17.72 5.06 -15.04
N LYS A 221 18.45 5.24 -16.14
CA LYS A 221 17.88 5.64 -17.43
C LYS A 221 16.94 4.58 -18.02
N VAL A 222 17.28 3.30 -17.88
CA VAL A 222 16.39 2.21 -18.32
C VAL A 222 15.13 2.20 -17.46
N ALA A 223 15.25 2.37 -16.14
CA ALA A 223 14.12 2.43 -15.24
C ALA A 223 13.18 3.61 -15.56
N GLU A 224 13.73 4.81 -15.80
CA GLU A 224 12.99 5.99 -16.22
C GLU A 224 12.22 5.74 -17.52
N LYS A 225 12.88 5.20 -18.54
CA LYS A 225 12.21 4.86 -19.82
C LYS A 225 11.08 3.84 -19.63
N THR A 226 11.30 2.80 -18.83
CA THR A 226 10.24 1.81 -18.55
C THR A 226 9.06 2.40 -17.78
N GLN A 227 9.32 3.41 -16.94
CA GLN A 227 8.28 4.13 -16.22
C GLN A 227 7.46 5.02 -17.17
N GLU A 228 8.11 5.75 -18.08
CA GLU A 228 7.44 6.54 -19.13
C GLU A 228 6.55 5.66 -20.03
N GLU A 229 7.07 4.51 -20.48
CA GLU A 229 6.30 3.55 -21.30
C GLU A 229 5.07 3.04 -20.54
N ARG A 230 5.21 2.76 -19.24
CA ARG A 230 4.09 2.33 -18.37
C ARG A 230 3.05 3.44 -18.22
N GLU A 231 3.46 4.68 -18.04
CA GLU A 231 2.56 5.84 -17.93
C GLU A 231 1.79 6.08 -19.22
N HIS A 232 2.46 5.97 -20.37
CA HIS A 232 1.84 6.05 -21.69
C HIS A 232 0.75 4.97 -21.87
N VAL A 233 1.06 3.71 -21.58
CA VAL A 233 0.07 2.60 -21.65
C VAL A 233 -1.10 2.84 -20.70
N ASN A 234 -0.83 3.31 -19.47
CA ASN A 234 -1.89 3.65 -18.52
C ASN A 234 -2.80 4.78 -19.04
N GLN A 235 -2.23 5.80 -19.69
CA GLN A 235 -2.99 6.89 -20.29
C GLN A 235 -3.87 6.39 -21.44
N GLN A 236 -3.33 5.52 -22.29
CA GLN A 236 -4.08 4.87 -23.37
C GLN A 236 -5.25 4.04 -22.83
N ASN A 237 -5.00 3.21 -21.80
CA ASN A 237 -6.05 2.41 -21.16
C ASN A 237 -7.14 3.30 -20.53
N ARG A 238 -6.78 4.44 -19.94
CA ARG A 238 -7.76 5.40 -19.41
C ARG A 238 -8.66 5.97 -20.51
N ALA A 239 -8.08 6.37 -21.63
CA ALA A 239 -8.83 6.89 -22.78
C ALA A 239 -9.77 5.83 -23.38
N GLU A 240 -9.34 4.56 -23.46
CA GLU A 240 -10.19 3.45 -23.91
C GLU A 240 -11.37 3.22 -22.95
N VAL A 241 -11.14 3.23 -21.64
CA VAL A 241 -12.21 3.11 -20.63
C VAL A 241 -13.22 4.25 -20.74
N GLU A 242 -12.75 5.49 -20.97
CA GLU A 242 -13.64 6.64 -21.20
C GLU A 242 -14.46 6.48 -22.48
N THR A 243 -13.84 5.99 -23.55
CA THR A 243 -14.50 5.70 -24.84
C THR A 243 -15.59 4.65 -24.66
N LEU A 244 -15.30 3.55 -23.96
CA LEU A 244 -16.27 2.49 -23.67
C LEU A 244 -17.43 2.98 -22.80
N LYS A 245 -17.15 3.84 -21.81
CA LYS A 245 -18.20 4.47 -21.00
C LYS A 245 -19.12 5.35 -21.84
N ALA A 246 -18.57 6.10 -22.80
CA ALA A 246 -19.35 6.94 -23.70
C ALA A 246 -20.24 6.09 -24.62
N ILE A 247 -19.70 5.00 -25.20
CA ILE A 247 -20.47 4.06 -26.02
C ILE A 247 -21.63 3.45 -25.22
N HIS A 248 -21.35 2.94 -24.02
CA HIS A 248 -22.38 2.34 -23.17
C HIS A 248 -23.47 3.36 -22.77
N ALA A 249 -23.09 4.62 -22.52
CA ALA A 249 -24.07 5.67 -22.24
C ALA A 249 -25.02 5.91 -23.42
N LEU A 250 -24.49 5.92 -24.66
CA LEU A 250 -25.29 6.06 -25.88
C LEU A 250 -26.22 4.86 -26.08
N GLU A 251 -25.75 3.64 -25.88
CA GLU A 251 -26.57 2.42 -25.98
C GLU A 251 -27.74 2.43 -24.98
N ILE A 252 -27.49 2.84 -23.72
CA ILE A 252 -28.54 3.00 -22.71
C ILE A 252 -29.57 4.04 -23.15
N GLU A 253 -29.12 5.17 -23.71
CA GLU A 253 -30.03 6.22 -24.18
C GLU A 253 -30.88 5.75 -25.36
N GLU A 254 -30.30 5.02 -26.31
CA GLU A 254 -31.02 4.43 -27.45
C GLU A 254 -32.07 3.42 -26.98
N LEU A 255 -31.71 2.50 -26.07
CA LEU A 255 -32.65 1.54 -25.49
C LEU A 255 -33.80 2.26 -24.76
N ARG A 256 -33.50 3.30 -23.98
CA ARG A 256 -34.53 4.11 -23.31
C ARG A 256 -35.44 4.81 -24.31
N LYS A 257 -34.88 5.34 -25.41
CA LYS A 257 -35.66 5.99 -26.48
C LYS A 257 -36.59 4.99 -27.15
N LYS A 258 -36.10 3.80 -27.50
CA LYS A 258 -36.92 2.72 -28.07
C LYS A 258 -38.04 2.31 -27.14
N HIS A 259 -37.75 2.10 -25.85
CA HIS A 259 -38.78 1.77 -24.86
C HIS A 259 -39.85 2.87 -24.74
N ARG A 260 -39.45 4.16 -24.72
CA ARG A 260 -40.42 5.27 -24.72
C ARG A 260 -41.29 5.26 -25.98
N GLN A 261 -40.74 4.93 -27.15
CA GLN A 261 -41.49 4.81 -28.39
C GLN A 261 -42.49 3.64 -28.34
N GLU A 262 -42.07 2.48 -27.85
CA GLU A 262 -42.93 1.31 -27.67
C GLU A 262 -44.09 1.61 -26.71
N VAL A 263 -43.81 2.23 -25.57
CA VAL A 263 -44.84 2.66 -24.61
C VAL A 263 -45.78 3.69 -25.23
N SER A 264 -45.25 4.69 -25.94
CA SER A 264 -46.07 5.68 -26.64
C SER A 264 -46.96 5.05 -27.70
N TRP A 265 -46.46 4.08 -28.46
CA TRP A 265 -47.21 3.37 -29.48
C TRP A 265 -48.33 2.53 -28.85
N MET A 266 -48.04 1.83 -27.76
CA MET A 266 -49.04 1.08 -26.99
C MET A 266 -50.15 1.99 -26.43
N ILE A 267 -49.78 3.14 -25.86
CA ILE A 267 -50.76 4.12 -25.36
C ILE A 267 -51.66 4.61 -26.50
N GLN A 268 -51.09 4.95 -27.66
CA GLN A 268 -51.88 5.38 -28.83
C GLN A 268 -52.82 4.28 -29.33
N ALA A 269 -52.36 3.02 -29.34
CA ALA A 269 -53.19 1.88 -29.73
C ALA A 269 -54.39 1.70 -28.79
N LEU A 270 -54.17 1.81 -27.47
CA LEU A 270 -55.23 1.73 -26.45
C LEU A 270 -56.22 2.91 -26.55
N VAL A 271 -55.73 4.13 -26.79
CA VAL A 271 -56.61 5.30 -27.00
C VAL A 271 -57.51 5.06 -28.21
N ARG A 272 -56.95 4.60 -29.33
CA ARG A 272 -57.72 4.29 -30.54
C ARG A 272 -58.76 3.19 -30.29
N GLU A 273 -58.41 2.13 -29.57
CA GLU A 273 -59.35 1.06 -29.22
C GLU A 273 -60.50 1.57 -28.33
N ASN A 274 -60.20 2.43 -27.36
CA ASN A 274 -61.20 3.08 -26.51
C ASN A 274 -62.13 3.99 -27.31
N ASP A 275 -61.60 4.77 -28.26
CA ASP A 275 -62.41 5.61 -29.14
C ASP A 275 -63.34 4.78 -30.02
N GLU A 276 -62.85 3.68 -30.59
CA GLU A 276 -63.67 2.73 -31.36
C GLU A 276 -64.75 2.07 -30.50
N ALA A 277 -64.43 1.71 -29.25
CA ALA A 277 -65.38 1.15 -28.30
C ALA A 277 -66.44 2.19 -27.89
N PHE A 278 -66.04 3.45 -27.69
CA PHE A 278 -66.95 4.56 -27.39
C PHE A 278 -67.91 4.81 -28.56
N GLN A 279 -67.40 4.85 -29.79
CA GLN A 279 -68.24 4.98 -31.00
C GLN A 279 -69.21 3.81 -31.16
N ARG A 280 -68.77 2.58 -30.87
CA ARG A 280 -69.65 1.39 -30.86
C ARG A 280 -70.81 1.56 -29.88
N ARG A 281 -70.54 2.04 -28.65
CA ARG A 281 -71.57 2.32 -27.64
C ARG A 281 -72.53 3.44 -28.04
N HIS A 282 -72.01 4.49 -28.68
CA HIS A 282 -72.85 5.59 -29.16
C HIS A 282 -73.86 5.11 -30.20
N ARG A 283 -73.41 4.29 -31.16
CA ARG A 283 -74.30 3.71 -32.19
C ARG A 283 -75.35 2.78 -31.60
N THR A 284 -75.01 1.95 -30.60
CA THR A 284 -76.00 1.10 -29.93
C THR A 284 -77.03 1.93 -29.16
N ASN A 285 -76.58 2.99 -28.47
CA ASN A 285 -77.48 3.86 -27.72
C ASN A 285 -78.44 4.64 -28.64
N GLU A 286 -77.99 5.13 -29.80
CA GLU A 286 -78.86 5.77 -30.80
C GLU A 286 -79.93 4.79 -31.32
N VAL A 287 -79.56 3.54 -31.59
CA VAL A 287 -80.50 2.50 -32.03
C VAL A 287 -81.52 2.20 -30.92
N ASP A 288 -81.08 2.07 -29.68
CA ASP A 288 -81.96 1.83 -28.53
C ASP A 288 -82.91 3.02 -28.29
N GLU A 289 -82.43 4.27 -28.45
CA GLU A 289 -83.24 5.49 -28.34
C GLU A 289 -84.30 5.58 -29.45
N LEU A 290 -83.95 5.22 -30.68
CA LEU A 290 -84.91 5.11 -31.80
C LEU A 290 -85.96 4.01 -31.54
N LEU A 291 -85.56 2.88 -30.94
CA LEU A 291 -86.47 1.80 -30.55
C LEU A 291 -87.42 2.20 -29.40
N LEU A 292 -86.92 2.95 -28.43
CA LEU A 292 -87.69 3.50 -27.31
C LEU A 292 -88.69 4.54 -27.79
N THR A 293 -88.29 5.46 -28.67
CA THR A 293 -89.18 6.49 -29.24
C THR A 293 -90.30 5.87 -30.09
N LEU A 294 -90.00 4.83 -30.88
CA LEU A 294 -91.03 4.05 -31.59
C LEU A 294 -91.96 3.27 -30.65
N SER A 295 -91.47 2.84 -29.47
CA SER A 295 -92.29 2.16 -28.47
C SER A 295 -93.18 3.13 -27.65
N THR A 296 -92.78 4.39 -27.49
CA THR A 296 -93.54 5.39 -26.73
C THR A 296 -94.77 5.98 -27.44
N THR A 297 -95.01 5.68 -28.72
CA THR A 297 -96.28 6.05 -29.38
C THR A 297 -97.45 5.14 -28.99
N ASN A 298 -97.20 4.07 -28.24
CA ASN A 298 -98.23 3.13 -27.76
C ASN A 298 -98.14 2.91 -26.24
N LYS A 299 -98.36 3.94 -25.40
CA LYS A 299 -98.87 3.78 -24.03
C LYS A 299 -99.08 5.12 -23.32
N THR A 300 -100.31 5.61 -23.38
CA THR A 300 -100.89 6.47 -22.36
C THR A 300 -101.11 5.68 -21.07
N THR A 301 -100.92 6.37 -19.94
CA THR A 301 -101.32 6.02 -18.56
C THR A 301 -100.65 4.81 -17.90
N SER A 302 -99.73 5.07 -16.97
CA SER A 302 -99.99 4.82 -15.54
C SER A 302 -98.73 5.08 -14.69
N ASN A 303 -98.95 5.86 -13.63
CA ASN A 303 -98.11 6.03 -12.44
C ASN A 303 -97.33 4.79 -12.01
N ARG A 304 -96.14 4.98 -11.41
CA ARG A 304 -95.90 4.88 -9.95
C ARG A 304 -94.39 4.77 -9.63
N LYS A 305 -93.96 5.68 -8.74
CA LYS A 305 -92.85 5.61 -7.76
C LYS A 305 -92.06 4.28 -7.71
N THR A 306 -90.74 4.37 -7.72
CA THR A 306 -89.88 4.26 -6.50
C THR A 306 -88.40 4.53 -6.84
N ASN A 307 -87.85 5.60 -6.28
CA ASN A 307 -86.41 5.86 -6.19
C ASN A 307 -85.82 5.00 -5.07
N SER A 308 -84.93 4.05 -5.40
CA SER A 308 -84.01 3.42 -4.45
C SER A 308 -83.02 2.55 -5.20
N VAL A 309 -81.87 3.11 -5.57
CA VAL A 309 -80.55 2.45 -5.77
C VAL A 309 -79.60 3.65 -5.93
N THR A 310 -78.58 3.89 -5.09
CA THR A 310 -77.21 3.43 -5.34
C THR A 310 -76.35 3.84 -4.13
N VAL A 311 -76.01 2.89 -3.26
CA VAL A 311 -75.07 3.11 -2.13
C VAL A 311 -73.91 2.08 -2.13
N GLN A 312 -73.89 1.12 -3.07
CA GLN A 312 -72.87 0.06 -3.08
C GLN A 312 -71.50 0.43 -3.70
N SER A 313 -71.32 1.63 -4.28
CA SER A 313 -70.10 1.95 -5.04
C SER A 313 -68.86 2.31 -4.20
N LYS A 314 -68.98 2.56 -2.89
CA LYS A 314 -67.82 2.98 -2.07
C LYS A 314 -66.90 1.82 -1.66
N HIS A 315 -67.46 0.61 -1.50
CA HIS A 315 -66.67 -0.49 -0.94
C HIS A 315 -65.70 -1.10 -1.96
N ASP A 316 -66.06 -1.12 -3.24
CA ASP A 316 -65.19 -1.62 -4.31
C ASP A 316 -64.02 -0.66 -4.60
N GLN A 317 -64.20 0.64 -4.32
CA GLN A 317 -63.18 1.66 -4.57
C GLN A 317 -62.07 1.64 -3.49
N GLU A 318 -62.41 1.25 -2.25
CA GLU A 318 -61.43 1.04 -1.19
C GLU A 318 -60.57 -0.21 -1.46
N HIS A 319 -61.17 -1.26 -2.02
CA HIS A 319 -60.45 -2.50 -2.33
C HIS A 319 -59.45 -2.34 -3.49
N MET A 320 -59.76 -1.48 -4.46
CA MET A 320 -58.85 -1.11 -5.56
C MET A 320 -57.66 -0.27 -5.08
N ASN A 321 -57.89 0.66 -4.16
CA ASN A 321 -56.82 1.47 -3.57
C ASN A 321 -55.84 0.61 -2.76
N ASP A 322 -56.34 -0.36 -2.00
CA ASP A 322 -55.49 -1.23 -1.18
C ASP A 322 -54.65 -2.18 -2.05
N ALA A 323 -55.20 -2.66 -3.17
CA ALA A 323 -54.45 -3.44 -4.15
C ALA A 323 -53.34 -2.62 -4.83
N PHE A 324 -53.60 -1.34 -5.13
CA PHE A 324 -52.62 -0.44 -5.74
C PHE A 324 -51.45 -0.13 -4.80
N LEU A 325 -51.72 0.14 -3.51
CA LEU A 325 -50.67 0.42 -2.53
C LEU A 325 -49.74 -0.79 -2.34
N ARG A 326 -50.28 -2.01 -2.29
CA ARG A 326 -49.45 -3.23 -2.21
C ARG A 326 -48.57 -3.43 -3.44
N TYR A 327 -49.05 -3.05 -4.63
CA TYR A 327 -48.24 -3.10 -5.84
C TYR A 327 -47.06 -2.12 -5.78
N VAL A 328 -47.28 -0.91 -5.26
CA VAL A 328 -46.21 0.09 -5.08
C VAL A 328 -45.15 -0.42 -4.08
N ASP A 329 -45.57 -0.99 -2.95
CA ASP A 329 -44.64 -1.54 -1.96
C ASP A 329 -43.82 -2.70 -2.52
N GLN A 330 -44.46 -3.63 -3.26
CA GLN A 330 -43.78 -4.74 -3.90
C GLN A 330 -42.76 -4.26 -4.96
N PHE A 331 -43.13 -3.26 -5.75
CA PHE A 331 -42.24 -2.68 -6.76
C PHE A 331 -40.99 -2.05 -6.12
N TYR A 332 -41.14 -1.37 -4.98
CA TYR A 332 -40.00 -0.81 -4.24
C TYR A 332 -39.08 -1.89 -3.67
N GLU A 333 -39.63 -2.95 -3.08
CA GLU A 333 -38.85 -4.11 -2.59
C GLU A 333 -38.02 -4.75 -3.72
N ASP A 334 -38.64 -5.03 -4.87
CA ASP A 334 -37.99 -5.66 -6.02
C ASP A 334 -36.87 -4.79 -6.60
N THR A 335 -37.11 -3.47 -6.69
CA THR A 335 -36.11 -2.51 -7.19
C THR A 335 -34.93 -2.39 -6.23
N ARG A 336 -35.19 -2.44 -4.91
CA ARG A 336 -34.16 -2.37 -3.87
C ARG A 336 -33.29 -3.62 -3.87
N ALA A 337 -33.89 -4.81 -4.08
CA ALA A 337 -33.15 -6.06 -4.22
C ALA A 337 -32.18 -6.03 -5.41
N TYR A 338 -32.60 -5.48 -6.55
CA TYR A 338 -31.74 -5.32 -7.74
C TYR A 338 -30.52 -4.43 -7.50
N THR A 339 -30.65 -3.37 -6.68
CA THR A 339 -29.52 -2.47 -6.39
C THR A 339 -28.49 -3.05 -5.40
N ARG A 340 -28.87 -4.04 -4.56
CA ARG A 340 -27.96 -4.67 -3.58
C ARG A 340 -27.09 -5.78 -4.15
N HIS A 341 -27.37 -6.25 -5.37
CA HIS A 341 -26.63 -7.35 -6.01
C HIS A 341 -25.76 -6.90 -7.19
N ARG A 342 -25.39 -5.62 -7.25
CA ARG A 342 -24.33 -5.15 -8.15
C ARG A 342 -22.99 -5.21 -7.40
N PRO A 343 -22.08 -6.15 -7.74
CA PRO A 343 -20.76 -6.27 -7.13
C PRO A 343 -19.87 -5.06 -7.40
#